data_AF-A0A5T5CM03-F1
#
_entry.id   AF-A0A5T5CM03-F1
#
_cell.length_a   1.000
_cell.length_b   1.000
_cell.length_c   1.000
_cell.angle_alpha   90.00
_cell.angle_beta   90.00
_cell.angle_gamma   90.00
#
_symmetry.space_group_name_H-M   'P 1'
#
loop_
_entity.id
_entity.type
_entity.pdbx_description
1 polymer ?
#
loop_
_entity_poly.entity_id
_entity_poly.type
_entity_poly.pdbx_seq_one_letter_code
_entity_poly.pdbx_strand_id
1 'polypeptide(L)'
;MQQGRSMSNGNVRRMINQLDMRWRRRVPVIHQTETSECGLACLAMICGHFGKNIDLISLRRKFNLSSRGANLAGINSIAEQLGMVTRALSLELDELGALKTPCILHWDFSHFVVLVSVKRNRYVLHDPARGRRNVGLEEMTRYFTGVALEVWPGSEFSAETTQNRIHLRSLINCIYGIKSTLVKIFCLSVVIEAINLIMPVGTQLVMDHAIPAGDRGLLTLISAGLMFFILLRAATGMLRAWSSLVMGTLINVQWQSGLFNHLLRLPLAYFERRKLGDIQSRFGSLDTLRATFTTSVVGAIMDSIMV
;
A
#
# COMPACT_ATOMS: atom_id res chain seq x y z
N MET A 1 -33.94 45.04 13.30
CA MET A 1 -33.73 43.96 14.28
C MET A 1 -33.13 42.77 13.56
N GLN A 2 -31.99 42.29 14.08
CA GLN A 2 -31.36 40.98 13.90
C GLN A 2 -31.55 40.23 12.57
N GLN A 3 -30.47 40.13 11.79
CA GLN A 3 -29.99 38.84 11.32
C GLN A 3 -28.49 38.93 11.00
N GLY A 4 -27.70 38.76 12.05
CA GLY A 4 -26.30 38.38 11.93
C GLY A 4 -26.15 36.86 11.90
N ARG A 5 -25.01 36.44 11.38
CA ARG A 5 -24.41 35.09 11.47
C ARG A 5 -25.07 34.01 10.61
N SER A 6 -24.41 33.68 9.50
CA SER A 6 -23.84 32.34 9.29
C SER A 6 -23.43 32.21 7.82
N MET A 7 -22.31 32.79 7.43
CA MET A 7 -21.61 32.36 6.22
C MET A 7 -20.11 32.41 6.48
N SER A 8 -19.43 31.38 5.99
CA SER A 8 -17.99 31.36 5.72
C SER A 8 -17.02 30.72 6.74
N ASN A 9 -17.45 29.77 7.58
CA ASN A 9 -16.48 28.86 8.22
C ASN A 9 -15.88 27.83 7.22
N GLY A 10 -16.57 27.57 6.09
CA GLY A 10 -16.11 26.65 5.04
C GLY A 10 -15.05 27.24 4.12
N ASN A 11 -15.17 28.53 3.75
CA ASN A 11 -14.21 29.18 2.85
C ASN A 11 -12.92 29.57 3.58
N VAL A 12 -12.99 29.93 4.86
CA VAL A 12 -11.80 30.17 5.68
C VAL A 12 -10.97 28.87 5.83
N ARG A 13 -11.60 27.71 6.04
CA ARG A 13 -10.89 26.40 6.03
C ARG A 13 -10.27 26.05 4.68
N ARG A 14 -10.90 26.43 3.56
CA ARG A 14 -10.33 26.24 2.22
C ARG A 14 -9.14 27.19 1.96
N MET A 15 -9.23 28.45 2.38
CA MET A 15 -8.13 29.40 2.30
C MET A 15 -6.97 29.01 3.23
N ILE A 16 -7.25 28.50 4.43
CA ILE A 16 -6.23 27.97 5.36
C ILE A 16 -5.59 26.66 4.83
N ASN A 17 -6.27 25.91 3.96
CA ASN A 17 -5.65 24.76 3.27
C ASN A 17 -4.86 25.16 2.01
N GLN A 18 -5.13 26.34 1.42
CA GLN A 18 -4.35 26.91 0.32
C GLN A 18 -3.13 27.70 0.81
N LEU A 19 -3.22 28.25 2.02
CA LEU A 19 -2.07 28.75 2.77
C LEU A 19 -1.40 27.53 3.41
N ASP A 20 -0.26 27.09 2.89
CA ASP A 20 0.57 25.99 3.40
C ASP A 20 1.17 26.31 4.79
N MET A 21 0.33 26.71 5.74
CA MET A 21 0.63 27.01 7.14
C MET A 21 0.76 25.71 7.95
N ARG A 22 1.42 24.69 7.38
CA ARG A 22 1.97 23.59 8.17
C ARG A 22 3.24 24.12 8.82
N TRP A 23 3.07 24.82 9.94
CA TRP A 23 4.11 25.45 10.75
C TRP A 23 5.27 24.50 11.14
N ARG A 24 5.09 23.18 10.98
CA ARG A 24 6.17 22.21 10.84
C ARG A 24 5.89 21.30 9.64
N ARG A 25 6.65 21.45 8.55
CA ARG A 25 6.70 20.44 7.49
C ARG A 25 7.18 19.13 8.09
N ARG A 26 6.35 18.09 8.05
CA ARG A 26 6.71 16.77 8.59
C ARG A 26 7.53 16.04 7.54
N VAL A 27 8.65 15.45 7.96
CA VAL A 27 9.41 14.52 7.12
C VAL A 27 8.55 13.27 6.94
N PRO A 28 8.20 12.83 5.71
CA PRO A 28 7.53 11.55 5.52
C PRO A 28 8.47 10.40 5.90
N VAL A 29 7.90 9.24 6.26
CA VAL A 29 8.67 8.01 6.43
C VAL A 29 8.50 7.21 5.13
N ILE A 30 9.60 6.91 4.46
CA ILE A 30 9.60 6.11 3.23
C ILE A 30 10.43 4.86 3.51
N HIS A 31 9.81 3.70 3.32
CA HIS A 31 10.46 2.41 3.53
C HIS A 31 11.24 1.99 2.28
N GLN A 32 12.45 1.47 2.47
CA GLN A 32 13.22 0.89 1.38
C GLN A 32 12.58 -0.42 0.91
N THR A 33 12.55 -0.64 -0.41
CA THR A 33 12.06 -1.91 -0.97
C THR A 33 13.21 -2.88 -1.28
N GLU A 34 14.44 -2.37 -1.36
CA GLU A 34 15.66 -3.15 -1.60
C GLU A 34 16.74 -2.73 -0.59
N THR A 35 17.67 -3.64 -0.26
CA THR A 35 18.69 -3.41 0.78
C THR A 35 19.70 -2.32 0.41
N SER A 36 19.93 -2.09 -0.89
CA SER A 36 20.87 -1.10 -1.40
C SER A 36 20.30 0.33 -1.49
N GLU A 37 19.04 0.55 -1.10
CA GLU A 37 18.32 1.80 -1.37
C GLU A 37 18.18 2.76 -0.20
N CYS A 38 18.76 2.45 0.96
CA CYS A 38 18.65 3.29 2.16
C CYS A 38 18.96 4.77 1.88
N GLY A 39 20.00 5.07 1.10
CA GLY A 39 20.36 6.43 0.70
C GLY A 39 19.32 7.13 -0.19
N LEU A 40 18.73 6.42 -1.16
CA LEU A 40 17.65 6.97 -2.00
C LEU A 40 16.38 7.24 -1.18
N ALA A 41 16.04 6.34 -0.26
CA ALA A 41 14.91 6.54 0.65
C ALA A 41 15.14 7.77 1.55
N CYS A 42 16.36 7.97 2.05
CA CYS A 42 16.74 9.16 2.81
C CYS A 42 16.56 10.45 1.99
N LEU A 43 17.05 10.48 0.75
CA LEU A 43 16.85 11.62 -0.14
C LEU A 43 15.37 11.87 -0.47
N ALA A 44 14.59 10.81 -0.70
CA ALA A 44 13.16 10.92 -0.96
C ALA A 44 12.41 11.51 0.26
N MET A 45 12.80 11.13 1.48
CA MET A 45 12.24 11.67 2.72
C MET A 45 12.55 13.18 2.86
N ILE A 46 13.79 13.59 2.58
CA ILE A 46 14.19 15.00 2.62
C ILE A 46 13.49 15.80 1.51
N CYS A 47 13.43 15.29 0.29
CA CYS A 47 12.68 15.92 -0.81
C CYS A 47 11.20 16.12 -0.44
N GLY A 48 10.58 15.11 0.17
CA GLY A 48 9.20 15.18 0.66
C GLY A 48 9.01 16.21 1.77
N HIS A 49 10.00 16.42 2.63
CA HIS A 49 9.99 17.49 3.64
C HIS A 49 9.95 18.89 2.98
N PHE A 50 10.63 19.08 1.86
CA PHE A 50 10.63 20.34 1.11
C PHE A 50 9.49 20.47 0.08
N GLY A 51 8.59 19.48 0.00
CA GLY A 51 7.39 19.52 -0.84
C GLY A 51 7.46 18.69 -2.13
N LYS A 52 8.62 18.10 -2.45
CA LYS A 52 8.83 17.25 -3.63
C LYS A 52 8.63 15.79 -3.27
N ASN A 53 7.41 15.28 -3.44
CA ASN A 53 7.14 13.86 -3.18
C ASN A 53 7.52 13.02 -4.40
N ILE A 54 8.60 12.26 -4.29
CA ILE A 54 9.09 11.38 -5.36
C ILE A 54 8.93 9.93 -4.92
N ASP A 55 8.43 9.10 -5.81
CA ASP A 55 8.36 7.65 -5.62
C ASP A 55 9.76 7.00 -5.79
N LEU A 56 10.08 6.00 -4.93
CA LEU A 56 11.35 5.27 -4.97
C LEU A 56 11.60 4.55 -6.31
N ILE A 57 10.57 4.01 -6.96
CA ILE A 57 10.63 3.39 -8.28
C ILE A 57 11.07 4.42 -9.33
N SER A 58 10.55 5.65 -9.25
CA SER A 58 10.96 6.74 -10.15
C SER A 58 12.40 7.17 -9.90
N LEU A 59 12.83 7.27 -8.63
CA LEU A 59 14.23 7.51 -8.30
C LEU A 59 15.14 6.39 -8.81
N ARG A 60 14.77 5.13 -8.61
CA ARG A 60 15.54 3.96 -9.06
C ARG A 60 15.68 3.91 -10.59
N ARG A 61 14.64 4.25 -11.34
CA ARG A 61 14.70 4.31 -12.80
C ARG A 61 15.63 5.41 -13.29
N LYS A 62 15.64 6.55 -12.61
CA LYS A 62 16.49 7.69 -12.95
C LYS A 62 17.95 7.48 -12.52
N PHE A 63 18.16 6.83 -11.37
CA PHE A 63 19.47 6.67 -10.74
C PHE A 63 19.81 5.19 -10.54
N ASN A 64 20.78 4.71 -11.32
CA ASN A 64 21.26 3.34 -11.24
C ASN A 64 22.20 3.14 -10.04
N LEU A 65 21.65 2.70 -8.90
CA LEU A 65 22.48 2.31 -7.75
C LEU A 65 23.21 0.98 -7.99
N SER A 66 24.44 0.89 -7.47
CA SER A 66 25.21 -0.36 -7.47
C SER A 66 24.61 -1.39 -6.51
N SER A 67 24.94 -2.67 -6.72
CA SER A 67 24.57 -3.77 -5.78
C SER A 67 25.17 -3.58 -4.38
N ARG A 68 26.27 -2.81 -4.26
CA ARG A 68 26.92 -2.47 -3.00
C ARG A 68 26.26 -1.28 -2.27
N GLY A 69 25.18 -0.72 -2.81
CA GLY A 69 24.51 0.46 -2.25
C GLY A 69 25.00 1.78 -2.85
N ALA A 70 24.55 2.88 -2.24
CA ALA A 70 25.00 4.23 -2.53
C ALA A 70 26.10 4.62 -1.53
N ASN A 71 27.26 5.07 -2.01
CA ASN A 71 28.23 5.75 -1.15
C ASN A 71 27.81 7.22 -0.96
N LEU A 72 28.42 7.92 0.01
CA LEU A 72 28.08 9.32 0.30
C LEU A 72 28.23 10.23 -0.93
N ALA A 73 29.28 10.01 -1.73
CA ALA A 73 29.51 10.75 -2.98
C ALA A 73 28.40 10.54 -4.01
N GLY A 74 27.89 9.30 -4.13
CA GLY A 74 26.76 8.96 -4.98
C GLY A 74 25.45 9.57 -4.47
N ILE A 75 25.23 9.61 -3.15
CA ILE A 75 24.08 10.32 -2.56
C ILE A 75 24.17 11.82 -2.89
N ASN A 76 25.36 12.43 -2.78
CA ASN A 76 25.54 13.83 -3.14
C ASN A 76 25.20 14.10 -4.62
N SER A 77 25.79 13.33 -5.55
CA SER A 77 25.54 13.54 -6.98
C SER A 77 24.08 13.34 -7.38
N ILE A 78 23.36 12.42 -6.71
CA ILE A 78 21.93 12.23 -6.91
C ILE A 78 21.15 13.43 -6.35
N ALA A 79 21.52 13.94 -5.18
CA ALA A 79 20.89 15.12 -4.58
C ALA A 79 21.02 16.36 -5.48
N GLU A 80 22.21 16.60 -6.03
CA GLU A 80 22.47 17.68 -6.99
C GLU A 80 21.57 17.55 -8.24
N GLN A 81 21.45 16.34 -8.81
CA GLN A 81 20.55 16.07 -9.95
C GLN A 81 19.05 16.18 -9.61
N LEU A 82 18.70 16.22 -8.33
CA LEU A 82 17.34 16.50 -7.85
C LEU A 82 17.09 17.99 -7.59
N GLY A 83 18.10 18.84 -7.78
CA GLY A 83 18.09 20.28 -7.51
C GLY A 83 18.41 20.63 -6.07
N MET A 84 18.91 19.68 -5.27
CA MET A 84 19.29 19.90 -3.88
C MET A 84 20.77 20.29 -3.77
N VAL A 85 21.08 21.12 -2.78
CA VAL A 85 22.46 21.39 -2.36
C VAL A 85 22.76 20.55 -1.13
N THR A 86 23.96 20.00 -1.06
CA THR A 86 24.40 19.23 0.10
C THR A 86 25.67 19.77 0.72
N ARG A 87 25.89 19.40 1.98
CA ARG A 87 27.14 19.65 2.70
C ARG A 87 27.47 18.43 3.54
N ALA A 88 28.54 17.74 3.15
CA ALA A 88 29.09 16.63 3.92
C ALA A 88 29.92 17.17 5.10
N LEU A 89 29.70 16.61 6.28
CA LEU A 89 30.33 17.01 7.53
C LEU A 89 30.81 15.77 8.28
N SER A 90 31.99 15.89 8.89
CA SER A 90 32.48 14.96 9.92
C SER A 90 32.38 15.69 11.24
N LEU A 91 31.68 15.12 12.22
CA LEU A 91 31.38 15.76 13.49
C LEU A 91 31.28 14.76 14.64
N GLU A 92 31.43 15.26 15.85
CA GLU A 92 31.22 14.49 17.09
C GLU A 92 29.75 14.53 17.55
N LEU A 93 29.41 13.72 18.55
CA LEU A 93 28.02 13.51 19.00
C LEU A 93 27.39 14.76 19.65
N ASP A 94 28.22 15.56 20.30
CA ASP A 94 27.87 16.84 20.92
C ASP A 94 27.50 17.90 19.88
N GLU A 95 28.11 17.84 18.70
CA GLU A 95 27.85 18.76 17.59
C GLU A 95 26.57 18.44 16.80
N LEU A 96 25.93 17.29 17.02
CA LEU A 96 24.67 16.89 16.36
C LEU A 96 23.55 17.92 16.54
N GLY A 97 23.55 18.65 17.65
CA GLY A 97 22.58 19.72 17.92
C GLY A 97 22.71 20.94 17.02
N ALA A 98 23.88 21.15 16.40
CA ALA A 98 24.16 22.28 15.51
C ALA A 98 23.76 22.00 14.05
N LEU A 99 23.47 20.75 13.69
CA LEU A 99 23.11 20.37 12.33
C LEU A 99 21.75 20.95 11.90
N LYS A 100 21.68 21.36 10.63
CA LYS A 100 20.41 21.70 9.98
C LYS A 100 19.59 20.43 9.73
N THR A 101 18.46 20.32 10.42
CA THR A 101 17.52 19.21 10.26
C THR A 101 16.43 19.54 9.22
N PRO A 102 15.97 18.56 8.43
CA PRO A 102 16.42 17.17 8.40
C PRO A 102 17.73 16.96 7.64
N CYS A 103 18.59 16.06 8.13
CA CYS A 103 19.85 15.68 7.50
C CYS A 103 20.02 14.16 7.47
N ILE A 104 20.92 13.65 6.63
CA ILE A 104 21.22 12.23 6.52
C ILE A 104 22.42 11.92 7.42
N LEU A 105 22.33 10.86 8.22
CA LEU A 105 23.44 10.33 9.01
C LEU A 105 23.88 8.98 8.44
N HIS A 106 25.19 8.74 8.45
CA HIS A 106 25.74 7.42 8.18
C HIS A 106 25.74 6.59 9.47
N TRP A 107 25.15 5.39 9.38
CA TRP A 107 24.75 4.56 10.50
C TRP A 107 25.35 3.15 10.36
N ASP A 108 25.98 2.65 11.42
CA ASP A 108 26.52 1.29 11.53
C ASP A 108 27.41 0.86 10.34
N PHE A 109 28.16 1.81 9.78
CA PHE A 109 29.07 1.66 8.64
C PHE A 109 28.49 1.05 7.34
N SER A 110 27.19 0.85 7.27
CA SER A 110 26.54 0.13 6.18
C SER A 110 25.15 0.66 5.82
N HIS A 111 24.64 1.64 6.57
CA HIS A 111 23.27 2.13 6.45
C HIS A 111 23.20 3.66 6.49
N PHE A 112 22.09 4.21 6.00
CA PHE A 112 21.79 5.64 6.07
C PHE A 112 20.43 5.85 6.73
N VAL A 113 20.36 6.85 7.61
CA VAL A 113 19.13 7.24 8.33
C VAL A 113 18.94 8.75 8.27
N VAL A 114 17.70 9.23 8.38
CA VAL A 114 17.40 10.67 8.41
C VAL A 114 17.21 11.15 9.84
N LEU A 115 18.02 12.11 10.28
CA LEU A 115 17.82 12.82 11.54
C LEU A 115 16.77 13.92 11.35
N VAL A 116 15.65 13.79 12.06
CA VAL A 116 14.51 14.70 11.95
C VAL A 116 14.53 15.79 13.01
N SER A 117 14.93 15.46 14.24
CA SER A 117 15.06 16.44 15.31
C SER A 117 15.91 15.91 16.45
N VAL A 118 16.69 16.81 17.06
CA VAL A 118 17.44 16.58 18.28
C VAL A 118 16.72 17.28 19.44
N LYS A 119 16.51 16.58 20.56
CA LYS A 119 15.92 17.14 21.79
C LYS A 119 16.70 16.66 23.00
N ARG A 120 17.61 17.49 23.53
CA ARG A 120 18.49 17.13 24.65
C ARG A 120 19.16 15.79 24.37
N ASN A 121 18.75 14.74 25.09
CA ASN A 121 19.31 13.39 24.99
C ASN A 121 18.45 12.41 24.17
N ARG A 122 17.53 12.91 23.34
CA ARG A 122 16.67 12.09 22.47
C ARG A 122 16.75 12.56 21.03
N TYR A 123 17.01 11.61 20.14
CA TYR A 123 17.16 11.85 18.71
C TYR A 123 16.03 11.15 17.97
N VAL A 124 15.33 11.88 17.11
CA VAL A 124 14.26 11.33 16.28
C VAL A 124 14.84 11.00 14.92
N LEU A 125 14.91 9.71 14.61
CA LEU A 125 15.43 9.17 13.35
C LEU A 125 14.30 8.58 12.51
N HIS A 126 14.37 8.76 11.20
CA HIS A 126 13.61 7.97 10.25
C HIS A 126 14.57 6.99 9.58
N ASP A 127 14.36 5.71 9.86
CA ASP A 127 15.13 4.60 9.34
C ASP A 127 14.36 3.98 8.14
N PRO A 128 14.92 3.95 6.92
CA PRO A 128 14.28 3.31 5.78
C PRO A 128 13.88 1.84 6.00
N ALA A 129 14.60 1.12 6.85
CA ALA A 129 14.33 -0.29 7.14
C ALA A 129 13.29 -0.47 8.26
N ARG A 130 13.32 0.39 9.29
CA ARG A 130 12.56 0.19 10.54
C ARG A 130 11.49 1.25 10.80
N GLY A 131 11.42 2.29 9.98
CA GLY A 131 10.50 3.41 10.12
C GLY A 131 10.97 4.45 11.14
N ARG A 132 10.02 5.17 11.76
CA ARG A 132 10.32 6.22 12.74
C ARG A 132 10.80 5.63 14.07
N ARG A 133 11.95 6.10 14.56
CA ARG A 133 12.58 5.66 15.80
C ARG A 133 12.97 6.85 16.67
N ASN A 134 12.84 6.69 17.98
CA ASN A 134 13.42 7.60 18.95
C ASN A 134 14.56 6.85 19.63
N VAL A 135 15.79 7.35 19.47
CA VAL A 135 16.98 6.72 20.02
C VAL A 135 17.57 7.59 21.13
N GLY A 136 18.14 6.93 22.14
CA GLY A 136 18.86 7.58 23.24
C GLY A 136 20.32 7.83 22.88
N LEU A 137 21.06 8.47 23.80
CA LEU A 137 22.48 8.76 23.62
C LEU A 137 23.33 7.50 23.44
N GLU A 138 23.14 6.48 24.27
CA GLU A 138 23.92 5.23 24.20
C GLU A 138 23.84 4.57 22.82
N GLU A 139 22.65 4.54 22.24
CA GLU A 139 22.44 3.97 20.91
C GLU A 139 23.08 4.86 19.83
N MET A 140 22.95 6.18 19.93
CA MET A 140 23.63 7.10 19.02
C MET A 140 25.14 6.92 19.06
N THR A 141 25.75 6.84 20.25
CA THR A 141 27.20 6.65 20.41
C THR A 141 27.68 5.36 19.77
N ARG A 142 26.87 4.29 19.84
CA ARG A 142 27.26 2.99 19.31
C ARG A 142 27.19 2.91 17.79
N TYR A 143 26.21 3.55 17.17
CA TYR A 143 25.90 3.35 15.75
C TYR A 143 26.18 4.55 14.86
N PHE A 144 26.27 5.77 15.40
CA PHE A 144 26.63 6.94 14.62
C PHE A 144 28.13 6.88 14.27
N THR A 145 28.42 7.02 12.98
CA THR A 145 29.80 6.87 12.47
C THR A 145 30.60 8.17 12.42
N GLY A 146 30.01 9.29 12.84
CA GLY A 146 30.64 10.63 12.76
C GLY A 146 30.36 11.38 11.46
N VAL A 147 29.72 10.76 10.47
CA VAL A 147 29.47 11.36 9.15
C VAL A 147 28.01 11.78 8.98
N ALA A 148 27.78 13.04 8.62
CA ALA A 148 26.48 13.59 8.27
C ALA A 148 26.49 14.30 6.92
N LEU A 149 25.31 14.35 6.29
CA LEU A 149 25.05 15.08 5.07
C LEU A 149 23.85 15.99 5.28
N GLU A 150 24.10 17.28 5.39
CA GLU A 150 23.05 18.29 5.35
C GLU A 150 22.56 18.45 3.92
N VAL A 151 21.24 18.59 3.74
CA VAL A 151 20.63 18.67 2.41
C VAL A 151 19.49 19.69 2.45
N TRP A 152 19.52 20.66 1.54
CA TRP A 152 18.49 21.72 1.43
C TRP A 152 18.22 22.07 -0.05
N PRO A 153 17.06 22.65 -0.37
CA PRO A 153 16.73 22.99 -1.77
C PRO A 153 17.68 24.06 -2.32
N GLY A 154 18.19 23.83 -3.54
CA GLY A 154 18.95 24.81 -4.31
C GLY A 154 18.06 25.68 -5.20
N SER A 155 18.66 26.48 -6.08
CA SER A 155 17.93 27.32 -7.04
C SER A 155 17.11 26.51 -8.05
N GLU A 156 17.63 25.35 -8.46
CA GLU A 156 17.00 24.44 -9.44
C GLU A 156 15.94 23.50 -8.81
N PHE A 157 15.65 23.64 -7.51
CA PHE A 157 14.70 22.76 -6.84
C PHE A 157 13.25 23.12 -7.18
N SER A 158 12.61 22.29 -8.00
CA SER A 158 11.15 22.31 -8.18
C SER A 158 10.46 21.34 -7.22
N ALA A 159 9.42 21.81 -6.52
CA ALA A 159 8.56 21.04 -5.61
C ALA A 159 7.50 20.18 -6.34
N GLU A 160 7.72 19.86 -7.60
CA GLU A 160 6.82 19.00 -8.37
C GLU A 160 6.80 17.56 -7.84
N THR A 161 5.59 17.07 -7.57
CA THR A 161 5.36 15.72 -7.05
C THR A 161 5.32 14.72 -8.22
N THR A 162 6.28 13.79 -8.25
CA THR A 162 6.32 12.68 -9.22
C THR A 162 5.95 11.38 -8.50
N GLN A 163 4.65 11.09 -8.42
CA GLN A 163 4.15 9.84 -7.85
C GLN A 163 3.46 8.99 -8.91
N ASN A 164 4.02 7.81 -9.18
CA ASN A 164 3.31 6.77 -9.94
C ASN A 164 2.30 6.08 -9.01
N ARG A 165 1.05 6.55 -9.01
CA ARG A 165 -0.04 5.84 -8.33
C ARG A 165 -0.50 4.66 -9.18
N ILE A 166 -0.28 3.45 -8.68
CA ILE A 166 -0.84 2.24 -9.30
C ILE A 166 -2.35 2.27 -9.03
N HIS A 167 -3.16 2.49 -10.07
CA HIS A 167 -4.61 2.42 -9.96
C HIS A 167 -5.08 0.96 -9.95
N LEU A 168 -5.94 0.58 -8.99
CA LEU A 168 -6.57 -0.76 -8.95
C LEU A 168 -7.28 -1.11 -10.27
N ARG A 169 -7.85 -0.11 -10.96
CA ARG A 169 -8.46 -0.29 -12.29
C ARG A 169 -7.47 -0.81 -13.33
N SER A 170 -6.20 -0.40 -13.24
CA SER A 170 -5.13 -0.89 -14.11
C SER A 170 -4.84 -2.38 -13.88
N LEU A 171 -4.97 -2.87 -12.64
CA LEU A 171 -4.78 -4.28 -12.32
C LEU A 171 -5.93 -5.13 -12.86
N ILE A 172 -7.18 -4.63 -12.77
CA ILE A 172 -8.38 -5.31 -13.27
C ILE A 172 -8.42 -5.37 -14.79
N ASN A 173 -8.06 -4.27 -15.46
CA ASN A 173 -8.09 -4.18 -16.92
C ASN A 173 -6.97 -4.99 -17.61
N CYS A 174 -5.96 -5.40 -16.86
CA CYS A 174 -4.83 -6.18 -17.40
C CYS A 174 -5.17 -7.67 -17.57
N ILE A 175 -6.28 -8.15 -16.98
CA ILE A 175 -6.64 -9.57 -16.96
C ILE A 175 -7.74 -9.85 -17.99
N TYR A 176 -7.47 -10.78 -18.91
CA TYR A 176 -8.44 -11.21 -19.89
C TYR A 176 -9.51 -12.11 -19.25
N GLY A 177 -10.79 -11.81 -19.49
CA GLY A 177 -11.92 -12.64 -19.07
C GLY A 177 -12.45 -12.40 -17.65
N ILE A 178 -11.81 -11.54 -16.84
CA ILE A 178 -12.24 -11.31 -15.44
C ILE A 178 -13.67 -10.76 -15.34
N LYS A 179 -14.05 -9.84 -16.24
CA LYS A 179 -15.39 -9.22 -16.23
C LYS A 179 -16.50 -10.23 -16.47
N SER A 180 -16.33 -11.15 -17.41
CA SER A 180 -17.35 -12.17 -17.73
C SER A 180 -17.56 -13.13 -16.57
N THR A 181 -16.47 -13.62 -15.96
CA THR A 181 -16.56 -14.55 -14.83
C THR A 181 -17.12 -13.88 -13.58
N LEU A 182 -16.77 -12.61 -13.35
CA LEU A 182 -17.30 -11.82 -12.25
C LEU A 182 -18.83 -11.64 -12.35
N VAL A 183 -19.34 -11.36 -13.56
CA VAL A 183 -20.79 -11.28 -13.82
C VAL A 183 -21.49 -12.63 -13.58
N LYS A 184 -20.88 -13.75 -14.00
CA LYS A 184 -21.43 -15.09 -13.73
C LYS A 184 -21.52 -15.37 -12.22
N ILE A 185 -20.46 -15.07 -11.47
CA ILE A 185 -20.42 -15.24 -10.01
C ILE A 185 -21.49 -14.35 -9.36
N PHE A 186 -21.63 -13.10 -9.80
CA PHE A 186 -22.67 -12.18 -9.31
C PHE A 186 -24.08 -12.75 -9.52
N CYS A 187 -24.42 -13.19 -10.75
CA CYS A 187 -25.74 -13.75 -11.04
C CYS A 187 -26.02 -15.01 -10.18
N LEU A 188 -25.04 -15.89 -10.00
CA LEU A 188 -25.19 -17.06 -9.13
C LEU A 188 -25.40 -16.67 -7.65
N SER A 189 -24.71 -15.63 -7.17
CA SER A 189 -24.91 -15.10 -5.82
C SER A 189 -26.32 -14.53 -5.63
N VAL A 190 -26.84 -13.77 -6.61
CA VAL A 190 -28.21 -13.23 -6.55
C VAL A 190 -29.26 -14.35 -6.45
N VAL A 191 -29.06 -15.46 -7.18
CA VAL A 191 -29.96 -16.63 -7.09
C VAL A 191 -29.91 -17.26 -5.70
N ILE A 192 -28.73 -17.40 -5.10
CA ILE A 192 -28.58 -17.92 -3.73
C ILE A 192 -29.31 -17.02 -2.73
N GLU A 193 -29.24 -15.71 -2.91
CA GLU A 193 -29.87 -14.75 -2.00
C GLU A 193 -31.40 -14.73 -2.12
N ALA A 194 -31.90 -14.83 -3.35
CA ALA A 194 -33.34 -15.01 -3.57
C ALA A 194 -33.86 -16.27 -2.85
N ILE A 195 -33.10 -17.38 -2.89
CA ILE A 195 -33.46 -18.59 -2.14
C ILE A 195 -33.37 -18.36 -0.63
N ASN A 196 -32.34 -17.65 -0.13
CA ASN A 196 -32.21 -17.32 1.28
C ASN A 196 -33.42 -16.53 1.81
N LEU A 197 -33.99 -15.61 1.01
CA LEU A 197 -35.18 -14.84 1.38
C LEU A 197 -36.47 -15.68 1.40
N ILE A 198 -36.56 -16.74 0.60
CA ILE A 198 -37.71 -17.65 0.58
C ILE A 198 -37.75 -18.54 1.83
N MET A 199 -36.58 -18.88 2.40
CA MET A 199 -36.47 -19.80 3.54
C MET A 199 -37.29 -19.35 4.77
N PRO A 200 -37.17 -18.09 5.27
CA PRO A 200 -37.99 -17.60 6.38
C PRO A 200 -39.50 -17.66 6.11
N VAL A 201 -39.92 -17.36 4.87
CA VAL A 201 -41.34 -17.40 4.48
C VAL A 201 -41.89 -18.82 4.58
N GLY A 202 -41.13 -19.82 4.12
CA GLY A 202 -41.54 -21.21 4.26
C GLY A 202 -41.61 -21.66 5.73
N THR A 203 -40.65 -21.25 6.57
CA THR A 203 -40.71 -21.51 8.01
C THR A 203 -41.90 -20.82 8.68
N GLN A 204 -42.22 -19.60 8.27
CA GLN A 204 -43.40 -18.87 8.76
C GLN A 204 -44.69 -19.59 8.40
N LEU A 205 -44.85 -20.06 7.16
CA LEU A 205 -46.02 -20.82 6.74
C LEU A 205 -46.20 -22.13 7.53
N VAL A 206 -45.09 -22.79 7.88
CA VAL A 206 -45.13 -23.99 8.74
C VAL A 206 -45.65 -23.65 10.13
N MET A 207 -45.09 -22.61 10.76
CA MET A 207 -45.44 -22.22 12.13
C MET A 207 -46.84 -21.62 12.27
N ASP A 208 -47.22 -20.75 11.34
CA ASP A 208 -48.44 -19.94 11.46
C ASP A 208 -49.67 -20.64 10.87
N HIS A 209 -49.49 -21.54 9.88
CA HIS A 209 -50.61 -22.13 9.14
C HIS A 209 -50.63 -23.66 9.21
N ALA A 210 -49.53 -24.35 8.89
CA ALA A 210 -49.54 -25.81 8.77
C ALA A 210 -49.69 -26.52 10.13
N ILE A 211 -48.98 -26.06 11.16
CA ILE A 211 -49.04 -26.65 12.51
C ILE A 211 -50.40 -26.36 13.20
N PRO A 212 -50.91 -25.10 13.25
CA PRO A 212 -52.17 -24.80 13.93
C PRO A 212 -53.39 -25.46 13.27
N ALA A 213 -53.39 -25.60 11.93
CA ALA A 213 -54.47 -26.26 11.20
C ALA A 213 -54.43 -27.80 11.31
N GLY A 214 -53.33 -28.40 11.80
CA GLY A 214 -53.15 -29.85 11.84
C GLY A 214 -53.07 -30.52 10.46
N ASP A 215 -52.86 -29.75 9.39
CA ASP A 215 -52.85 -30.24 8.01
C ASP A 215 -51.50 -30.86 7.66
N ARG A 216 -51.45 -32.20 7.74
CA ARG A 216 -50.27 -32.99 7.36
C ARG A 216 -49.93 -32.91 5.86
N GLY A 217 -50.92 -32.64 5.01
CA GLY A 217 -50.70 -32.48 3.57
C GLY A 217 -49.97 -31.18 3.26
N LEU A 218 -50.44 -30.07 3.84
CA LEU A 218 -49.77 -28.76 3.71
C LEU A 218 -48.35 -28.79 4.31
N LEU A 219 -48.18 -29.44 5.47
CA LEU A 219 -46.89 -29.58 6.13
C LEU A 219 -45.87 -30.36 5.25
N THR A 220 -46.28 -31.49 4.69
CA THR A 220 -45.39 -32.33 3.85
C THR A 220 -45.04 -31.61 2.54
N LEU A 221 -45.98 -30.89 1.93
CA LEU A 221 -45.76 -30.08 0.73
C LEU A 221 -44.72 -28.97 0.97
N ILE A 222 -44.90 -28.16 2.03
CA ILE A 222 -43.96 -27.08 2.36
C ILE A 222 -42.58 -27.65 2.71
N SER A 223 -42.53 -28.75 3.48
CA SER A 223 -41.28 -29.41 3.85
C SER A 223 -40.52 -29.94 2.64
N ALA A 224 -41.22 -30.58 1.69
CA ALA A 224 -40.63 -31.04 0.43
C ALA A 224 -40.12 -29.86 -0.42
N GLY A 225 -40.87 -28.75 -0.48
CA GLY A 225 -40.45 -27.52 -1.15
C GLY A 225 -39.18 -26.91 -0.54
N LEU A 226 -39.13 -26.80 0.79
CA LEU A 226 -37.94 -26.31 1.50
C LEU A 226 -36.73 -27.22 1.29
N MET A 227 -36.93 -28.54 1.31
CA MET A 227 -35.86 -29.50 1.01
C MET A 227 -35.33 -29.32 -0.43
N PHE A 228 -36.23 -29.11 -1.40
CA PHE A 228 -35.85 -28.81 -2.77
C PHE A 228 -35.05 -27.50 -2.87
N PHE A 229 -35.50 -26.41 -2.22
CA PHE A 229 -34.78 -25.13 -2.22
C PHE A 229 -33.39 -25.24 -1.56
N ILE A 230 -33.24 -26.03 -0.49
CA ILE A 230 -31.94 -26.31 0.14
C ILE A 230 -31.01 -27.02 -0.84
N LEU A 231 -31.49 -28.04 -1.56
CA LEU A 231 -30.71 -28.76 -2.57
C LEU A 231 -30.32 -27.85 -3.74
N LEU A 232 -31.26 -27.04 -4.23
CA LEU A 232 -31.01 -26.07 -5.30
C LEU A 232 -29.95 -25.05 -4.86
N ARG A 233 -30.07 -24.50 -3.65
CA ARG A 233 -29.08 -23.59 -3.07
C ARG A 233 -27.69 -24.23 -2.99
N ALA A 234 -27.61 -25.48 -2.54
CA ALA A 234 -26.36 -26.21 -2.46
C ALA A 234 -25.72 -26.40 -3.85
N ALA A 235 -26.52 -26.77 -4.86
CA ALA A 235 -26.05 -26.91 -6.24
C ALA A 235 -25.55 -25.59 -6.84
N THR A 236 -26.31 -24.51 -6.71
CA THR A 236 -25.90 -23.16 -7.16
C THR A 236 -24.66 -22.69 -6.40
N GLY A 237 -24.58 -22.96 -5.10
CA GLY A 237 -23.40 -22.68 -4.27
C GLY A 237 -22.15 -23.40 -4.77
N MET A 238 -22.28 -24.67 -5.16
CA MET A 238 -21.18 -25.44 -5.74
C MET A 238 -20.73 -24.89 -7.10
N LEU A 239 -21.67 -24.52 -7.97
CA LEU A 239 -21.36 -23.88 -9.26
C LEU A 239 -20.63 -22.54 -9.08
N ARG A 240 -21.06 -21.74 -8.10
CA ARG A 240 -20.40 -20.47 -7.75
C ARG A 240 -18.98 -20.69 -7.25
N ALA A 241 -18.79 -21.64 -6.33
CA ALA A 241 -17.48 -21.99 -5.80
C ALA A 241 -16.53 -22.49 -6.89
N TRP A 242 -17.02 -23.37 -7.77
CA TRP A 242 -16.26 -23.86 -8.93
C TRP A 242 -15.85 -22.72 -9.87
N SER A 243 -16.79 -21.83 -10.21
CA SER A 243 -16.52 -20.66 -11.07
C SER A 243 -15.46 -19.75 -10.45
N SER A 244 -15.54 -19.51 -9.13
CA SER A 244 -14.55 -18.72 -8.40
C SER A 244 -13.18 -19.38 -8.37
N LEU A 245 -13.10 -20.70 -8.22
CA LEU A 245 -11.85 -21.47 -8.26
C LEU A 245 -11.19 -21.37 -9.64
N VAL A 246 -11.95 -21.62 -10.71
CA VAL A 246 -11.44 -21.50 -12.09
C VAL A 246 -10.93 -20.08 -12.35
N MET A 247 -11.67 -19.05 -11.91
CA MET A 247 -11.24 -17.65 -12.03
C MET A 247 -9.91 -17.42 -11.30
N GLY A 248 -9.81 -17.85 -10.04
CA GLY A 248 -8.61 -17.68 -9.23
C GLY A 248 -7.37 -18.34 -9.83
N THR A 249 -7.53 -19.53 -10.41
CA THR A 249 -6.45 -20.27 -11.08
C THR A 249 -6.03 -19.59 -12.39
N LEU A 250 -6.96 -19.16 -13.23
CA LEU A 250 -6.65 -18.47 -14.48
C LEU A 250 -5.91 -17.14 -14.24
N ILE A 251 -6.37 -16.35 -13.25
CA ILE A 251 -5.69 -15.12 -12.84
C ILE A 251 -4.26 -15.44 -12.36
N ASN A 252 -4.10 -16.50 -11.55
CA ASN A 252 -2.79 -16.89 -11.05
C ASN A 252 -1.81 -17.20 -12.19
N VAL A 253 -2.24 -18.03 -13.15
CA VAL A 253 -1.41 -18.39 -14.31
C VAL A 253 -1.06 -17.17 -15.15
N GLN A 254 -2.02 -16.26 -15.41
CA GLN A 254 -1.75 -15.04 -16.19
C GLN A 254 -0.77 -14.10 -15.47
N TRP A 255 -0.90 -13.90 -14.16
CA TRP A 255 0.00 -13.02 -13.41
C TRP A 255 1.39 -13.61 -13.24
N GLN A 256 1.49 -14.89 -12.89
CA GLN A 256 2.77 -15.58 -12.75
C GLN A 256 3.52 -15.63 -14.08
N SER A 257 2.83 -15.99 -15.18
CA SER A 257 3.44 -15.99 -16.51
C SER A 257 3.84 -14.58 -16.97
N GLY A 258 3.04 -13.56 -16.65
CA GLY A 258 3.39 -12.17 -16.91
C GLY A 258 4.66 -11.72 -16.19
N LEU A 259 4.77 -12.01 -14.88
CA LEU A 259 5.99 -11.72 -14.11
C LEU A 259 7.18 -12.51 -14.65
N PHE A 260 7.00 -13.79 -14.92
CA PHE A 260 8.07 -14.66 -15.42
C PHE A 260 8.60 -14.18 -16.78
N ASN A 261 7.70 -13.91 -17.74
CA ASN A 261 8.07 -13.36 -19.04
C ASN A 261 8.77 -11.99 -18.93
N HIS A 262 8.34 -11.16 -17.98
CA HIS A 262 9.02 -9.89 -17.72
C HIS A 262 10.43 -10.12 -17.17
N LEU A 263 10.59 -11.01 -16.19
CA LEU A 263 11.89 -11.36 -15.61
C LEU A 263 12.87 -11.85 -16.69
N LEU A 264 12.42 -12.71 -17.60
CA LEU A 264 13.25 -13.22 -18.70
C LEU A 264 13.75 -12.13 -19.67
N ARG A 265 13.08 -10.98 -19.74
CA ARG A 265 13.46 -9.85 -20.61
C ARG A 265 14.36 -8.82 -19.91
N LEU A 266 14.63 -8.99 -18.62
CA LEU A 266 15.44 -8.02 -17.87
C LEU A 266 16.94 -8.18 -18.18
N PRO A 267 17.70 -7.07 -18.21
CA PRO A 267 19.14 -7.11 -18.45
C PRO A 267 19.89 -7.80 -17.31
N LEU A 268 21.06 -8.37 -17.59
CA LEU A 268 21.89 -9.08 -16.60
C LEU A 268 22.17 -8.25 -15.33
N ALA A 269 22.37 -6.94 -15.48
CA ALA A 269 22.59 -6.01 -14.37
C ALA A 269 21.44 -6.00 -13.34
N TYR A 270 20.22 -6.38 -13.72
CA TYR A 270 19.10 -6.53 -12.77
C TYR A 270 19.33 -7.70 -11.81
N PHE A 271 19.86 -8.82 -12.32
CA PHE A 271 20.10 -10.05 -11.58
C PHE A 271 21.35 -9.96 -10.71
N GLU A 272 22.42 -9.31 -11.18
CA GLU A 272 23.63 -9.08 -10.38
C GLU A 272 23.39 -8.25 -9.12
N ARG A 273 22.33 -7.42 -9.12
CA ARG A 273 21.97 -6.54 -8.00
C ARG A 273 21.03 -7.17 -6.98
N ARG A 274 20.39 -8.30 -7.29
CA ARG A 274 19.33 -8.88 -6.45
C ARG A 274 19.64 -10.30 -6.04
N LYS A 275 19.33 -10.64 -4.79
CA LYS A 275 19.44 -12.03 -4.33
C LYS A 275 18.29 -12.84 -4.90
N LEU A 276 18.50 -14.14 -5.09
CA LEU A 276 17.45 -15.06 -5.55
C LEU A 276 16.21 -15.03 -4.62
N GLY A 277 16.43 -14.85 -3.31
CA GLY A 277 15.36 -14.68 -2.32
C GLY A 277 14.50 -13.42 -2.54
N ASP A 278 15.08 -12.33 -3.06
CA ASP A 278 14.34 -11.10 -3.37
C ASP A 278 13.38 -11.35 -4.54
N ILE A 279 13.82 -12.11 -5.55
CA ILE A 279 12.99 -12.49 -6.70
C ILE A 279 11.85 -13.42 -6.24
N GLN A 280 12.16 -14.43 -5.42
CA GLN A 280 11.15 -15.34 -4.87
C GLN A 280 10.09 -14.59 -4.03
N SER A 281 10.52 -13.61 -3.23
CA SER A 281 9.63 -12.76 -2.45
C SER A 281 8.63 -11.98 -3.32
N ARG A 282 9.02 -11.57 -4.54
CA ARG A 282 8.10 -10.93 -5.50
C ARG A 282 7.01 -11.86 -5.99
N PHE A 283 7.32 -13.13 -6.25
CA PHE A 283 6.30 -14.14 -6.60
C PHE A 283 5.32 -14.36 -5.45
N GLY A 284 5.81 -14.48 -4.21
CA GLY A 284 4.95 -14.59 -3.01
C GLY A 284 4.09 -13.34 -2.77
N SER A 285 4.65 -12.15 -3.00
CA SER A 285 3.92 -10.89 -2.92
C SER A 285 2.81 -10.79 -3.96
N LEU A 286 3.05 -11.26 -5.19
CA LEU A 286 2.01 -11.32 -6.23
C LEU A 286 0.88 -12.27 -5.84
N ASP A 287 1.18 -13.42 -5.25
CA ASP A 287 0.14 -14.34 -4.79
C ASP A 287 -0.69 -13.74 -3.64
N THR A 288 -0.03 -13.02 -2.73
CA THR A 288 -0.72 -12.28 -1.65
C THR A 288 -1.64 -11.20 -2.21
N LEU A 289 -1.17 -10.41 -3.18
CA LEU A 289 -1.99 -9.40 -3.87
C LEU A 289 -3.17 -10.05 -4.60
N ARG A 290 -2.95 -11.18 -5.26
CA ARG A 290 -3.99 -11.96 -5.96
C ARG A 290 -5.06 -12.44 -4.98
N ALA A 291 -4.65 -13.09 -3.89
CA ALA A 291 -5.56 -13.60 -2.88
C ALA A 291 -6.40 -12.48 -2.27
N THR A 292 -5.77 -11.35 -1.92
CA THR A 292 -6.46 -10.17 -1.39
C THR A 292 -7.46 -9.61 -2.41
N PHE A 293 -7.07 -9.51 -3.69
CA PHE A 293 -7.93 -8.97 -4.73
C PHE A 293 -9.13 -9.90 -5.03
N THR A 294 -8.86 -11.19 -5.20
CA THR A 294 -9.85 -12.18 -5.65
C THR A 294 -10.81 -12.59 -4.53
N THR A 295 -10.33 -12.65 -3.29
CA THR A 295 -11.13 -13.10 -2.15
C THR A 295 -11.74 -11.93 -1.40
N SER A 296 -10.92 -10.95 -0.99
CA SER A 296 -11.39 -9.87 -0.11
C SER A 296 -12.07 -8.74 -0.87
N VAL A 297 -11.49 -8.25 -1.97
CA VAL A 297 -12.07 -7.10 -2.69
C VAL A 297 -13.30 -7.50 -3.48
N VAL A 298 -13.20 -8.59 -4.26
CA VAL A 298 -14.35 -9.10 -5.02
C VAL A 298 -15.45 -9.59 -4.07
N GLY A 299 -15.11 -10.34 -3.03
CA GLY A 299 -16.07 -10.77 -2.00
C GLY A 299 -16.79 -9.58 -1.37
N ALA A 300 -16.05 -8.59 -0.86
CA ALA A 300 -16.64 -7.42 -0.22
C ALA A 300 -17.54 -6.60 -1.15
N ILE A 301 -17.19 -6.46 -2.44
CA ILE A 301 -18.05 -5.78 -3.42
C ILE A 301 -19.35 -6.57 -3.63
N MET A 302 -19.25 -7.90 -3.78
CA MET A 302 -20.42 -8.76 -3.94
C MET A 302 -21.32 -8.67 -2.70
N ASP A 303 -20.74 -8.84 -1.51
CA ASP A 303 -21.47 -8.80 -0.25
C ASP A 303 -22.09 -7.41 0.01
N SER A 304 -21.41 -6.32 -0.33
CA SER A 304 -21.96 -4.95 -0.18
C SER A 304 -23.11 -4.63 -1.14
N ILE A 305 -23.24 -5.35 -2.25
CA ILE A 305 -24.39 -5.22 -3.16
C ILE A 305 -25.56 -6.06 -2.67
N MET A 306 -25.29 -7.12 -1.90
CA MET A 306 -26.27 -8.09 -1.44
C MET A 306 -26.86 -7.77 -0.06
N VAL A 307 -26.11 -7.05 0.80
CA VAL A 307 -26.55 -6.51 2.10
C VAL A 307 -27.17 -5.13 1.91
#